data_AF-A0A967T2E5-F1
#
_entry.id   AF-A0A967T2E5-F1
#
_cell.length_a   1.000
_cell.length_b   1.000
_cell.length_c   1.000
_cell.angle_alpha   90.00
_cell.angle_beta   90.00
_cell.angle_gamma   90.00
#
_symmetry.space_group_name_H-M   'P 1'
#
loop_
_entity.id
_entity.type
_entity.pdbx_description
1 polymer ?
#
loop_
_entity_poly.entity_id
_entity_poly.type
_entity_poly.pdbx_seq_one_letter_code
_entity_poly.pdbx_strand_id
1 'polypeptide(L)'
;MLPTVFNFIATWGPAEVTLNGEPFENPFDGPTPQWAGHTMTTVGVRNQDGQVLTVDGDIYNMMESGNGFVDNDDLEFHLVFHEAPMPMTSNFPPPHSFFYHLTFEDIKLEIKHSG
;
A
#
# COMPACT_ATOMS: atom_id res chain seq x y z
N MET A 1 8.21 -1.86 7.20
CA MET A 1 7.75 -0.55 7.68
C MET A 1 8.67 0.49 7.05
N LEU A 2 8.11 1.47 6.35
CA LEU A 2 8.86 2.50 5.61
C LEU A 2 9.18 3.71 6.51
N PRO A 3 10.02 4.66 6.07
CA PRO A 3 10.18 5.98 6.69
C PRO A 3 8.84 6.70 6.89
N THR A 4 8.86 7.79 7.66
CA THR A 4 7.70 8.67 7.77
C THR A 4 7.46 9.35 6.41
N VAL A 5 6.39 8.97 5.72
CA VAL A 5 6.07 9.45 4.36
C VAL A 5 4.78 10.25 4.33
N PHE A 6 4.74 11.25 3.44
CA PHE A 6 3.50 11.94 3.09
C PHE A 6 2.67 11.08 2.13
N ASN A 7 1.37 11.01 2.38
CA ASN A 7 0.39 10.32 1.53
C ASN A 7 -0.49 11.36 0.83
N PHE A 8 -0.50 11.38 -0.49
CA PHE A 8 -1.33 12.29 -1.29
C PHE A 8 -2.78 11.81 -1.39
N ILE A 9 -2.98 10.50 -1.60
CA ILE A 9 -4.29 9.87 -1.71
C ILE A 9 -4.24 8.57 -0.93
N ALA A 10 -5.26 8.35 -0.10
CA ALA A 10 -5.47 7.07 0.56
C ALA A 10 -6.93 6.64 0.41
N THR A 11 -7.16 5.37 0.14
CA THR A 11 -8.51 4.79 0.11
C THR A 11 -8.56 3.51 0.93
N TRP A 12 -9.73 3.18 1.44
CA TRP A 12 -9.99 1.95 2.18
C TRP A 12 -11.42 1.49 1.91
N GLY A 13 -11.63 0.20 1.69
CA GLY A 13 -12.98 -0.35 1.62
C GLY A 13 -13.03 -1.78 1.09
N PRO A 14 -14.26 -2.29 0.86
CA PRO A 14 -14.47 -3.49 0.08
C PRO A 14 -13.87 -3.32 -1.32
N ALA A 15 -13.24 -4.38 -1.82
CA ALA A 15 -12.55 -4.38 -3.10
C ALA A 15 -12.93 -5.63 -3.91
N GLU A 16 -12.97 -5.44 -5.22
CA GLU A 16 -12.92 -6.51 -6.21
C GLU A 16 -11.51 -6.49 -6.81
N VAL A 17 -10.85 -7.65 -6.83
CA VAL A 17 -9.49 -7.78 -7.36
C VAL A 17 -9.55 -8.69 -8.57
N THR A 18 -8.98 -8.23 -9.68
CA THR A 18 -8.82 -9.01 -10.90
C THR A 18 -7.36 -9.07 -11.31
N LEU A 19 -6.95 -10.20 -11.89
CA LEU A 19 -5.64 -10.38 -12.51
C LEU A 19 -5.86 -10.58 -14.01
N ASN A 20 -5.40 -9.63 -14.82
CA ASN A 20 -5.60 -9.63 -16.27
C ASN A 20 -7.08 -9.70 -16.69
N GLY A 21 -7.97 -9.10 -15.91
CA GLY A 21 -9.42 -9.07 -16.17
C GLY A 21 -10.21 -10.26 -15.60
N GLU A 22 -9.53 -11.30 -15.11
CA GLU A 22 -10.18 -12.44 -14.45
C GLU A 22 -10.24 -12.24 -12.94
N PRO A 23 -11.32 -12.65 -12.24
CA PRO A 23 -11.40 -12.57 -10.79
C PRO A 23 -10.19 -13.22 -10.11
N PHE A 24 -9.56 -12.50 -9.20
CA PHE A 24 -8.49 -13.04 -8.38
C PHE A 24 -9.10 -13.73 -7.16
N GLU A 25 -9.17 -15.07 -7.22
CA GLU A 25 -9.81 -15.88 -6.19
C GLU A 25 -9.16 -15.67 -4.83
N ASN A 26 -10.01 -15.48 -3.81
CA ASN A 26 -9.56 -15.49 -2.43
C ASN A 26 -9.51 -16.95 -1.96
N PRO A 27 -8.32 -17.52 -1.68
CA PRO A 27 -8.19 -18.93 -1.34
C PRO A 27 -8.64 -19.27 0.09
N PHE A 28 -9.18 -18.30 0.83
CA PHE A 28 -9.62 -18.47 2.21
C PHE A 28 -11.15 -18.37 2.33
N ASP A 29 -11.71 -19.37 3.01
CA ASP A 29 -13.16 -19.49 3.28
C ASP A 29 -13.60 -18.52 4.39
N GLY A 30 -13.62 -17.22 4.07
CA GLY A 30 -14.26 -16.19 4.88
C GLY A 30 -15.77 -16.10 4.59
N PRO A 31 -16.58 -15.52 5.51
CA PRO A 31 -18.03 -15.36 5.33
C PRO A 31 -18.42 -14.46 4.14
N THR A 32 -17.45 -13.84 3.48
CA THR A 32 -17.61 -13.01 2.28
C THR A 32 -16.46 -13.27 1.32
N PRO A 33 -16.70 -13.50 0.01
CA PRO A 33 -15.65 -13.65 -1.01
C PRO A 33 -14.93 -12.31 -1.33
N GLN A 34 -15.21 -11.25 -0.58
CA GLN A 34 -14.77 -9.90 -0.87
C GLN A 34 -13.41 -9.64 -0.25
N TRP A 35 -12.51 -9.07 -1.06
CA TRP A 35 -11.26 -8.50 -0.58
C TRP A 35 -11.56 -7.22 0.20
N ALA A 36 -10.79 -6.94 1.25
CA ALA A 36 -10.65 -5.57 1.74
C ALA A 36 -9.39 -4.99 1.10
N GLY A 37 -9.53 -3.83 0.48
CA GLY A 37 -8.45 -3.14 -0.20
C GLY A 37 -8.14 -1.82 0.49
N HIS A 38 -6.85 -1.45 0.48
CA HIS A 38 -6.43 -0.10 0.71
C HIS A 38 -5.39 0.32 -0.32
N THR A 39 -5.47 1.58 -0.75
CA THR A 39 -4.49 2.18 -1.65
C THR A 39 -3.86 3.38 -1.02
N MET A 40 -2.59 3.62 -1.32
CA MET A 40 -1.85 4.81 -0.89
C MET A 40 -0.96 5.30 -2.03
N THR A 41 -1.04 6.58 -2.36
CA THR A 41 -0.02 7.26 -3.19
C THR A 41 0.86 8.07 -2.27
N THR A 42 2.15 7.73 -2.21
CA THR A 42 3.13 8.36 -1.33
C THR A 42 4.25 9.02 -2.12
N VAL A 43 5.03 9.85 -1.44
CA VAL A 43 6.39 10.19 -1.88
C VAL A 43 7.26 8.93 -1.95
N GLY A 44 8.27 8.95 -2.82
CA GLY A 44 9.20 7.85 -3.01
C GLY A 44 10.15 7.65 -1.83
N VAL A 45 10.48 6.41 -1.53
CA VAL A 45 11.42 6.02 -0.46
C VAL A 45 12.45 5.00 -0.89
N ARG A 46 12.24 4.33 -2.03
CA ARG A 46 13.20 3.41 -2.61
C ARG A 46 14.08 4.12 -3.63
N ASN A 47 15.37 3.88 -3.55
CA ASN A 47 16.30 4.26 -4.58
C ASN A 47 16.15 3.35 -5.81
N GLN A 48 16.83 3.70 -6.91
CA GLN A 48 16.82 2.93 -8.16
C GLN A 48 17.25 1.45 -8.00
N ASP A 49 18.03 1.14 -6.97
CA ASP A 49 18.45 -0.23 -6.63
C ASP A 49 17.49 -0.94 -5.65
N GLY A 50 16.36 -0.31 -5.33
CA GLY A 50 15.33 -0.80 -4.41
C GLY A 50 15.66 -0.63 -2.93
N GLN A 51 16.82 -0.06 -2.59
CA GLN A 51 17.19 0.17 -1.20
C GLN A 51 16.40 1.33 -0.60
N VAL A 52 16.11 1.22 0.69
CA VAL A 52 15.59 2.33 1.49
C VAL A 52 16.72 2.81 2.38
N LEU A 53 17.11 4.08 2.22
CA LEU A 53 18.25 4.66 2.91
C LEU A 53 17.81 5.75 3.90
N THR A 54 18.74 6.13 4.77
CA THR A 54 18.66 7.33 5.58
C THR A 54 19.10 8.55 4.78
N VAL A 55 18.85 9.75 5.31
CA VAL A 55 19.31 11.03 4.71
C VAL A 55 20.83 11.11 4.53
N ASP A 56 21.59 10.35 5.32
CA ASP A 56 23.06 10.29 5.26
C ASP A 56 23.58 9.16 4.35
N GLY A 57 22.69 8.36 3.76
CA GLY A 57 23.02 7.28 2.82
C GLY A 57 23.23 5.90 3.46
N ASP A 58 23.05 5.76 4.77
CA ASP A 58 23.07 4.45 5.45
C ASP A 58 21.78 3.66 5.21
N ILE A 59 21.80 2.33 5.42
CA ILE A 59 20.60 1.49 5.34
C ILE A 59 19.59 1.93 6.41
N TYR A 60 18.34 2.15 5.99
CA TYR A 60 17.28 2.59 6.88
C TYR A 60 16.94 1.56 7.98
N ASN A 61 16.84 2.05 9.22
CA ASN A 61 16.35 1.30 10.37
C ASN A 61 14.92 1.74 10.72
N MET A 62 13.98 0.80 10.65
CA MET A 62 12.56 1.02 10.97
C MET A 62 12.28 1.47 12.41
N MET A 63 13.23 1.28 13.33
CA MET A 63 13.13 1.78 14.71
C MET A 63 13.39 3.29 14.82
N GLU A 64 13.91 3.90 13.76
CA GLU A 64 14.29 5.32 13.67
C GLU A 64 13.57 5.99 12.49
N SER A 65 12.23 5.92 12.51
CA SER A 65 11.40 6.29 11.35
C SER A 65 11.49 7.75 10.90
N GLY A 66 12.11 8.62 11.69
CA GLY A 66 12.37 10.02 11.34
C GLY A 66 13.64 10.27 10.52
N ASN A 67 14.53 9.27 10.41
CA ASN A 67 15.84 9.43 9.75
C ASN A 67 15.86 8.92 8.30
N GLY A 68 14.76 8.34 7.82
CA GLY A 68 14.67 7.83 6.46
C GLY A 68 14.66 8.96 5.44
N PHE A 69 15.36 8.74 4.32
CA PHE A 69 15.29 9.61 3.16
C PHE A 69 13.95 9.41 2.45
N VAL A 70 13.41 10.50 1.90
CA VAL A 70 12.22 10.49 1.05
C VAL A 70 12.48 11.42 -0.14
N ASP A 71 12.04 11.02 -1.33
CA ASP A 71 12.08 11.85 -2.53
C ASP A 71 10.67 12.37 -2.83
N ASN A 72 10.50 13.71 -2.80
CA ASN A 72 9.20 14.33 -3.02
C ASN A 72 8.84 14.47 -4.51
N ASP A 73 9.83 14.32 -5.39
CA ASP A 73 9.64 14.36 -6.85
C ASP A 73 9.37 12.97 -7.42
N ASP A 74 9.48 11.93 -6.59
CA ASP A 74 9.14 10.55 -6.91
C ASP A 74 7.82 10.13 -6.22
N LEU A 75 7.05 9.29 -6.90
CA LEU A 75 5.76 8.80 -6.42
C LEU A 75 5.73 7.28 -6.42
N GLU A 76 5.26 6.73 -5.30
CA GLU A 76 5.00 5.31 -5.13
C GLU A 76 3.49 5.06 -4.99
N PHE A 77 2.97 4.04 -5.68
CA PHE A 77 1.59 3.58 -5.47
C PHE A 77 1.58 2.24 -4.76
N HIS A 78 0.96 2.22 -3.59
CA HIS A 78 0.76 1.03 -2.78
C HIS A 78 -0.65 0.52 -3.04
N LEU A 79 -0.75 -0.71 -3.54
CA LEU A 79 -1.98 -1.48 -3.55
C LEU A 79 -1.84 -2.60 -2.53
N VAL A 80 -2.70 -2.58 -1.52
CA VAL A 80 -2.78 -3.65 -0.55
C VAL A 80 -4.17 -4.21 -0.53
N PHE A 81 -4.26 -5.53 -0.49
CA PHE A 81 -5.53 -6.20 -0.31
C PHE A 81 -5.34 -7.47 0.51
N HIS A 82 -6.35 -7.79 1.30
CA HIS A 82 -6.30 -8.90 2.25
C HIS A 82 -7.70 -9.45 2.49
N GLU A 83 -7.74 -10.64 3.12
CA GLU A 83 -9.00 -11.20 3.56
C GLU A 83 -9.70 -10.26 4.56
N ALA A 84 -11.04 -10.25 4.54
CA ALA A 84 -11.85 -9.47 5.46
C ALA A 84 -12.56 -10.41 6.46
N PRO A 85 -11.95 -10.72 7.63
CA PRO A 85 -12.68 -11.42 8.67
C PRO A 85 -13.80 -10.51 9.21
N MET A 86 -15.05 -10.95 9.09
CA MET A 86 -16.21 -10.20 9.58
C MET A 86 -16.60 -10.62 11.01
N PRO A 87 -17.03 -9.67 11.87
CA PRO A 87 -17.12 -8.23 11.62
C PRO A 87 -15.83 -7.48 11.99
N MET A 88 -15.51 -6.44 11.22
CA MET A 88 -14.50 -5.44 11.57
C MET A 88 -14.98 -4.66 12.80
N THR A 89 -14.59 -5.11 13.99
CA THR A 89 -15.09 -4.59 15.28
C THR A 89 -14.23 -3.47 15.88
N SER A 90 -13.12 -3.09 15.23
CA SER A 90 -12.20 -2.07 15.75
C SER A 90 -11.52 -1.26 14.65
N ASN A 91 -11.03 -0.06 14.99
CA ASN A 91 -10.21 0.80 14.12
C ASN A 91 -8.75 0.32 13.98
N PHE A 92 -8.39 -0.78 14.64
CA PHE A 92 -7.11 -1.44 14.39
C PHE A 92 -7.32 -2.48 13.29
N PRO A 93 -6.39 -2.59 12.31
CA PRO A 93 -6.46 -3.65 11.33
C PRO A 93 -6.63 -4.98 12.07
N PRO A 94 -7.68 -5.78 11.79
CA PRO A 94 -7.76 -7.12 12.34
C PRO A 94 -6.46 -7.86 12.00
N PRO A 95 -5.99 -8.79 12.84
CA PRO A 95 -4.92 -9.69 12.42
C PRO A 95 -5.39 -10.43 11.15
N HIS A 96 -4.78 -10.09 10.02
CA HIS A 96 -4.96 -10.77 8.75
C HIS A 96 -4.02 -11.98 8.73
N SER A 97 -4.53 -13.13 8.28
CA SER A 97 -3.73 -14.33 8.03
C SER A 97 -2.71 -14.07 6.92
N PHE A 98 -3.06 -13.22 5.95
CA PHE A 98 -2.19 -12.78 4.87
C PHE A 98 -2.66 -11.46 4.23
N PHE A 99 -1.74 -10.77 3.57
CA PHE A 99 -2.04 -9.64 2.71
C PHE A 99 -1.11 -9.66 1.50
N TYR A 100 -1.60 -9.17 0.38
CA TYR A 100 -0.76 -8.83 -0.77
C TYR A 100 -0.46 -7.34 -0.69
N HIS A 101 0.82 -6.98 -0.72
CA HIS A 101 1.26 -5.59 -0.81
C HIS A 101 2.13 -5.42 -2.05
N LEU A 102 1.56 -4.75 -3.05
CA LEU A 102 2.22 -4.39 -4.29
C LEU A 102 2.59 -2.91 -4.20
N THR A 103 3.85 -2.59 -4.50
CA THR A 103 4.29 -1.21 -4.72
C THR A 103 4.66 -1.06 -6.18
N PHE A 104 4.13 -0.01 -6.80
CA PHE A 104 4.46 0.40 -8.15
C PHE A 104 5.27 1.70 -8.09
N GLU A 105 6.39 1.69 -8.79
CA GLU A 105 7.28 2.84 -9.03
C GLU A 105 6.91 3.52 -10.36
N ASP A 106 7.45 4.72 -10.60
CA ASP A 106 7.26 5.48 -11.85
C ASP A 106 5.78 5.71 -12.23
N ILE A 107 4.96 6.08 -11.25
CA ILE A 107 3.52 6.23 -11.46
C ILE A 107 3.13 7.63 -11.96
N LYS A 108 2.00 7.71 -12.66
CA LYS A 108 1.34 8.98 -13.00
C LYS A 108 -0.07 9.01 -12.41
N LEU A 109 -0.36 10.04 -11.62
CA LEU A 109 -1.71 10.32 -11.13
C LEU A 109 -2.41 11.32 -12.05
N GLU A 110 -3.59 10.94 -12.56
CA GLU A 110 -4.46 11.84 -13.34
C GLU A 110 -5.85 11.89 -12.69
N ILE A 111 -6.30 13.09 -12.30
CA ILE A 111 -7.69 13.32 -11.88
C ILE A 111 -8.50 13.74 -13.10
N LYS A 112 -9.49 12.93 -13.48
CA LYS A 112 -10.40 13.23 -14.59
C LYS A 112 -11.76 13.66 -14.03
N HIS A 113 -12.21 14.83 -14.44
CA HIS A 113 -13.57 15.29 -14.15
C HIS A 113 -14.48 14.83 -15.29
N SER A 114 -15.54 14.09 -14.96
CA SER A 114 -16.65 13.87 -15.89
C SER A 114 -17.48 15.16 -15.94
N GLY A 115 -17.46 15.85 -17.08
CA GLY A 115 -18.37 16.95 -17.38
C GLY A 115 -19.76 16.46 -17.78
#